data_AF-A0A968U093-F1
#
_entry.id   AF-A0A968U093-F1
#
_cell.length_a   1.000
_cell.length_b   1.000
_cell.length_c   1.000
_cell.angle_alpha   90.00
_cell.angle_beta   90.00
_cell.angle_gamma   90.00
#
_symmetry.space_group_name_H-M   'P 1'
#
loop_
_entity.id
_entity.type
_entity.pdbx_description
1 polymer ?
#
loop_
_entity_poly.entity_id
_entity_poly.type
_entity_poly.pdbx_seq_one_letter_code
_entity_poly.pdbx_strand_id
1 'polypeptide(L)' 'MKDVFLNTNTVQQLRDSRVHSWYRFVLSYPDHVVTRMLDTMCIQAGNIVLDPFVGTGTTLIECKSAAFIRLV' A
#
# COMPACT_ATOMS: atom_id res chain seq x y z
N MET A 1 -12.99 -25.90 -1.01
CA MET A 1 -12.05 -24.81 -1.28
C MET A 1 -12.78 -23.86 -2.21
N LYS A 2 -13.26 -22.71 -1.71
CA LYS A 2 -14.19 -21.85 -2.47
C LYS A 2 -13.43 -21.16 -3.59
N ASP A 3 -13.93 -21.27 -4.82
CA ASP A 3 -13.47 -20.50 -5.96
C ASP A 3 -13.66 -19.01 -5.67
N VAL A 4 -12.56 -18.35 -5.31
CA VAL A 4 -12.49 -16.90 -5.27
C VAL A 4 -12.53 -16.46 -6.72
N PHE A 5 -13.69 -16.00 -7.18
CA PHE A 5 -13.82 -15.26 -8.43
C PHE A 5 -12.89 -14.03 -8.33
N LEU A 6 -11.70 -14.13 -8.93
CA LEU A 6 -10.82 -12.99 -9.10
C LEU A 6 -11.51 -12.04 -10.08
N ASN A 7 -12.05 -10.95 -9.55
CA ASN A 7 -12.53 -9.85 -10.36
C ASN A 7 -11.36 -9.34 -11.23
N THR A 8 -11.46 -9.48 -12.54
CA THR A 8 -10.40 -9.10 -13.48
C THR A 8 -10.12 -7.59 -13.46
N ASN A 9 -11.04 -6.78 -12.93
CA ASN A 9 -10.86 -5.34 -12.76
C ASN A 9 -9.84 -4.96 -11.66
N THR A 10 -9.46 -5.89 -10.79
CA THR A 10 -8.43 -5.67 -9.76
C THR A 10 -7.15 -6.44 -10.07
N VAL A 11 -6.92 -6.89 -11.30
CA VAL A 11 -5.68 -7.56 -11.72
C VAL A 11 -4.86 -6.64 -12.63
N GLN A 12 -3.63 -6.31 -12.23
CA GLN A 12 -2.75 -5.45 -13.02
C GLN A 12 -2.37 -6.21 -14.29
N GLN A 13 -2.61 -5.59 -15.45
CA GLN A 13 -2.14 -6.17 -16.70
C GLN A 13 -0.64 -5.92 -16.85
N LEU A 14 0.14 -6.92 -16.44
CA LEU A 14 1.59 -6.91 -16.54
C LEU A 14 2.02 -7.16 -17.99
N ARG A 15 2.83 -6.27 -18.54
CA ARG A 15 3.38 -6.41 -19.90
C ARG A 15 4.41 -7.54 -20.00
N ASP A 16 5.15 -7.81 -18.92
CA ASP A 16 6.02 -8.98 -18.77
C ASP A 16 5.81 -9.63 -17.39
N SER A 17 5.03 -10.70 -17.35
CA SER A 17 4.69 -11.40 -16.11
C SER A 17 5.84 -12.23 -15.54
N ARG A 18 6.91 -12.51 -16.29
CA ARG A 18 8.05 -13.30 -15.80
C ARG A 18 8.82 -12.58 -14.71
N VAL A 19 8.92 -11.26 -14.84
CA VAL A 19 9.62 -10.39 -13.88
C VAL A 19 8.65 -9.80 -12.87
N HIS A 20 7.36 -9.64 -13.19
CA HIS A 20 6.42 -8.91 -12.33
C HIS A 20 5.36 -9.78 -11.64
N SER A 21 5.36 -11.10 -11.83
CA SER A 21 4.39 -12.01 -11.19
C SER A 21 4.51 -12.12 -9.66
N TRP A 22 5.62 -11.65 -9.07
CA TRP A 22 5.79 -11.60 -7.61
C TRP A 22 5.00 -10.46 -6.96
N TYR A 23 4.52 -9.49 -7.74
CA TYR A 23 3.77 -8.33 -7.24
C TYR A 23 2.27 -8.52 -7.51
N ARG A 24 1.53 -9.04 -6.52
CA ARG A 24 0.08 -9.34 -6.63
C ARG A 24 -0.84 -8.23 -6.12
N PHE A 25 -0.29 -7.14 -5.58
CA PHE A 25 -1.09 -6.05 -5.02
C PHE A 25 -1.32 -4.99 -6.09
N VAL A 26 -2.53 -4.97 -6.63
CA VAL A 26 -2.78 -4.26 -7.89
C VAL A 26 -3.09 -2.80 -7.70
N LEU A 27 -3.39 -2.35 -6.49
CA LEU A 27 -3.84 -0.98 -6.26
C LEU A 27 -3.38 -0.37 -4.93
N SER A 28 -2.95 -1.18 -3.95
CA SER A 28 -2.55 -0.69 -2.64
C SER A 28 -1.89 -1.79 -1.80
N TYR A 29 -0.97 -1.39 -0.93
CA TYR A 29 -0.50 -2.25 0.15
C TYR A 29 -1.63 -2.49 1.16
N PRO A 30 -1.69 -3.67 1.82
CA PRO A 30 -2.54 -3.89 2.97
C PRO A 30 -2.20 -2.90 4.11
N ASP A 31 -3.21 -2.50 4.86
CA ASP A 31 -3.11 -1.59 6.02
C ASP A 31 -1.98 -1.97 6.99
N HIS A 32 -2.01 -3.19 7.53
CA HIS A 32 -1.07 -3.71 8.52
C HIS A 32 0.39 -3.76 8.03
N VAL A 33 0.61 -3.86 6.72
CA VAL A 33 1.96 -3.78 6.14
C VAL A 33 2.49 -2.36 6.31
N VAL A 34 1.66 -1.37 5.93
CA VAL A 34 1.99 0.05 6.08
C VAL A 34 2.14 0.41 7.55
N THR A 35 1.21 0.01 8.43
CA THR A 35 1.30 0.25 9.88
C THR A 35 2.64 -0.26 10.44
N ARG A 36 3.01 -1.50 10.09
CA ARG A 36 4.27 -2.09 10.55
C ARG A 36 5.50 -1.38 10.01
N MET A 37 5.43 -0.83 8.78
CA MET A 37 6.51 -0.01 8.24
C MET A 37 6.65 1.30 9.02
N LEU A 38 5.56 1.98 9.34
CA LEU A 38 5.57 3.20 10.17
C LEU A 38 6.18 2.92 11.55
N ASP A 39 5.79 1.81 12.19
CA ASP A 39 6.32 1.40 13.49
C ASP A 39 7.82 1.09 13.42
N THR A 40 8.25 0.32 12.41
CA THR A 40 9.65 -0.09 12.24
C THR A 40 10.56 1.11 11.93
N MET A 41 10.03 2.11 11.22
CA MET A 41 10.72 3.37 10.94
C MET A 41 10.62 4.39 12.09
N CYS A 42 9.94 4.04 13.19
CA CYS A 42 9.74 4.90 14.35
C CYS A 42 9.17 6.28 13.97
N ILE A 43 8.23 6.31 13.03
CA ILE A 43 7.60 7.55 12.57
C ILE A 43 6.86 8.21 13.74
N GLN A 44 6.96 9.53 13.84
CA GLN A 44 6.33 10.38 14.85
C GLN A 44 5.54 11.51 14.22
N ALA A 45 4.65 12.11 15.01
CA ALA A 45 3.86 13.24 14.57
C ALA A 45 4.75 14.40 14.12
N GLY A 46 4.48 14.93 12.92
CA GLY A 46 5.27 16.01 12.31
C GLY A 46 6.40 15.52 11.41
N ASN A 47 6.64 14.21 11.30
CA ASN A 47 7.48 13.67 10.23
C ASN A 47 6.75 13.75 8.87
N ILE A 48 7.54 13.89 7.80
CA ILE A 48 7.04 13.89 6.42
C ILE A 48 7.22 12.48 5.87
N VAL A 49 6.13 11.87 5.42
CA VAL A 49 6.13 10.56 4.77
C VAL A 49 5.91 10.76 3.27
N LEU A 50 6.89 10.36 2.46
CA LEU A 50 6.80 10.37 0.99
C LEU A 50 6.52 8.96 0.48
N ASP A 51 5.38 8.77 -0.17
CA ASP A 51 5.02 7.53 -0.84
C ASP A 51 4.79 7.81 -2.34
N PRO A 52 5.81 7.57 -3.21
CA PRO A 52 5.69 7.80 -4.65
C PRO A 52 4.82 6.74 -5.36
N PHE A 53 4.34 5.72 -4.64
CA PHE A 53 3.52 4.63 -5.18
C PHE A 53 2.22 4.48 -4.37
N VAL A 54 1.61 5.61 -4.05
CA VAL A 54 0.47 5.74 -3.12
C VAL A 54 -0.74 4.84 -3.44
N GLY A 55 -0.89 4.40 -4.68
CA GLY A 55 -1.99 3.53 -5.08
C GLY A 55 -3.34 4.17 -4.74
N THR A 56 -4.19 3.46 -3.98
CA THR A 56 -5.48 3.99 -3.47
C THR A 56 -5.36 4.78 -2.16
N GLY A 57 -4.15 5.04 -1.67
CA GLY A 57 -3.93 5.92 -0.51
C GLY A 57 -3.87 5.23 0.85
N THR A 58 -3.62 3.92 0.94
CA THR A 58 -3.48 3.23 2.23
C THR A 58 -2.45 3.93 3.13
N THR A 59 -1.29 4.31 2.58
CA THR A 59 -0.24 5.05 3.32
C THR A 59 -0.74 6.37 3.88
N LEU A 60 -1.57 7.11 3.15
CA LEU A 60 -2.14 8.38 3.60
C LEU A 60 -3.14 8.18 4.75
N ILE A 61 -3.98 7.15 4.65
CA ILE A 61 -4.99 6.84 5.67
C ILE A 61 -4.32 6.38 6.96
N GLU A 62 -3.35 5.46 6.87
CA GLU A 62 -2.61 4.97 8.04
C GLU A 62 -1.82 6.09 8.73
N CYS A 63 -1.13 6.94 7.95
CA CYS A 63 -0.43 8.11 8.52
C CYS A 63 -1.40 9.08 9.21
N LYS A 64 -2.61 9.27 8.67
CA LYS A 64 -3.63 10.13 9.30
C LYS A 64 -4.24 9.51 10.54
N SER A 65 -4.54 8.21 10.51
CA SER A 65 -5.14 7.46 11.61
C SER A 65 -4.21 7.42 12.83
N ALA A 66 -2.91 7.22 12.60
CA ALA A 66 -1.90 7.25 13.66
C ALA A 66 -1.45 8.68 14.05
N ALA A 67 -2.19 9.71 13.62
CA ALA A 67 -1.97 11.13 13.94
C ALA A 67 -0.61 11.72 13.46
N PHE A 68 -0.02 11.17 12.39
CA PHE A 68 1.34 11.53 11.98
C PHE A 68 1.48 12.82 11.14
N ILE A 69 0.40 13.42 10.65
CA ILE A 69 0.51 14.22 9.42
C ILE A 69 0.67 15.74 9.57
N ARG A 70 1.71 16.25 8.86
CA ARG A 70 1.60 17.39 7.91
C ARG A 70 1.98 16.89 6.50
N LEU A 71 1.10 17.08 5.51
CA LEU A 71 1.25 16.62 4.12
C LEU A 71 1.85 17.73 3.24
N VAL A 72 2.78 17.35 2.35
CA VAL A 72 3.27 18.14 1.21
C VAL A 72 3.04 17.36 -0.07
#